data_AF-A0A7R9W799-F1
#
_entry.id   AF-A0A7R9W799-F1
#
_cell.length_a   1.000
_cell.length_b   1.000
_cell.length_c   1.000
_cell.angle_alpha   90.00
_cell.angle_beta   90.00
_cell.angle_gamma   90.00
#
_symmetry.space_group_name_H-M   'P 1'
#
loop_
_entity.id
_entity.type
_entity.pdbx_description
1 polymer ?
#
loop_
_entity_poly.entity_id
_entity_poly.type
_entity_poly.pdbx_seq_one_letter_code
_entity_poly.pdbx_strand_id
1 'polypeptide(L)'
;RAGLLRVREFYMGEIEHFVNPDDKSHHNFSSVSSKPLVLFGRDDQLGSGKTKTLPIGEAVSSGLVNNETLGYFMARTQLFMERIGMDPNRLRFRQHLETEMAHYACDCWDLEIKSSYGWVECVGHADRSCYDLDVHGEVTKTPMLATLKLDKPKEVEVAKLKFDRKLLGKAFRQDQRVVSGALEALGENWADFEPVANALETEGKTTVDGFEVTKDMVTWKKAKKMVHEIKFTPSVIEPSFGMGRILYSLLEHCFYTR
;
A
#
# COMPACT_ATOMS: atom_id res chain seq x y z
N ARG A 1 24.62 -16.53 18.31
CA ARG A 1 23.77 -15.37 18.65
C ARG A 1 24.36 -14.17 17.91
N ALA A 2 23.58 -13.40 17.14
CA ALA A 2 24.10 -12.55 16.05
C ALA A 2 24.36 -11.07 16.44
N GLY A 3 24.85 -10.82 17.66
CA GLY A 3 25.16 -9.45 18.13
C GLY A 3 23.99 -8.46 17.94
N LEU A 4 24.29 -7.29 17.39
CA LEU A 4 23.31 -6.22 17.09
C LEU A 4 22.29 -6.60 16.01
N LEU A 5 22.52 -7.66 15.21
CA LEU A 5 21.62 -8.06 14.13
C LEU A 5 20.30 -8.65 14.64
N ARG A 6 20.29 -9.19 15.87
CA ARG A 6 19.10 -9.78 16.49
C ARG A 6 19.05 -9.52 18.00
N VAL A 7 18.46 -8.39 18.36
CA VAL A 7 18.27 -7.90 19.74
C VAL A 7 16.78 -7.87 20.10
N ARG A 8 16.46 -7.57 21.37
CA ARG A 8 15.06 -7.45 21.87
C ARG A 8 14.54 -6.02 21.88
N GLU A 9 15.43 -5.05 21.83
CA GLU A 9 15.17 -3.62 21.85
C GLU A 9 16.18 -2.98 20.91
N PHE A 10 15.71 -2.09 20.03
CA PHE A 10 16.51 -1.45 18.99
C PHE A 10 15.86 -0.16 18.53
N TYR A 11 16.67 0.76 18.00
CA TYR A 11 16.17 1.96 17.34
C TYR A 11 15.74 1.65 15.90
N MET A 12 14.57 2.15 15.54
CA MET A 12 14.07 2.19 14.17
C MET A 12 13.96 3.65 13.72
N GLY A 13 14.07 3.90 12.42
CA GLY A 13 13.59 5.11 11.79
C GLY A 13 12.56 4.72 10.75
N GLU A 14 11.35 5.28 10.80
CA GLU A 14 10.24 4.89 9.93
C GLU A 14 9.64 6.12 9.26
N ILE A 15 9.16 5.96 8.03
CA ILE A 15 8.60 7.03 7.21
C ILE A 15 7.28 6.53 6.61
N GLU A 16 6.16 7.01 7.13
CA GLU A 16 4.85 6.76 6.53
C GLU A 16 4.60 7.76 5.39
N HIS A 17 4.85 7.35 4.14
CA HIS A 17 4.58 8.20 2.97
C HIS A 17 3.20 7.91 2.36
N PHE A 18 2.22 8.71 2.76
CA PHE A 18 0.86 8.65 2.24
C PHE A 18 0.77 9.17 0.79
N VAL A 19 0.26 8.33 -0.12
CA VAL A 19 0.18 8.61 -1.57
C VAL A 19 -1.12 8.06 -2.17
N ASN A 20 -1.72 8.76 -3.14
CA ASN A 20 -2.97 8.32 -3.78
C ASN A 20 -2.81 6.90 -4.38
N PRO A 21 -3.69 5.91 -4.08
CA PRO A 21 -3.61 4.57 -4.67
C PRO A 21 -3.64 4.60 -6.21
N ASP A 22 -4.41 5.52 -6.80
CA ASP A 22 -4.59 5.67 -8.25
C ASP A 22 -3.43 6.43 -8.92
N ASP A 23 -2.58 7.12 -8.15
CA ASP A 23 -1.44 7.89 -8.65
C ASP A 23 -0.27 7.84 -7.66
N LYS A 24 0.60 6.83 -7.87
CA LYS A 24 1.87 6.65 -7.13
C LYS A 24 3.08 7.23 -7.87
N SER A 25 2.87 8.22 -8.76
CA SER A 25 3.97 9.02 -9.32
C SER A 25 4.67 9.84 -8.23
N HIS A 26 5.92 10.22 -8.44
CA HIS A 26 6.66 11.01 -7.46
C HIS A 26 7.41 12.17 -8.11
N HIS A 27 7.01 13.40 -7.78
CA HIS A 27 7.50 14.64 -8.40
C HIS A 27 9.04 14.80 -8.46
N ASN A 28 9.79 14.19 -7.53
CA ASN A 28 11.27 14.18 -7.54
C ASN A 28 11.90 12.88 -8.07
N PHE A 29 11.15 11.93 -8.64
CA PHE A 29 11.71 10.67 -9.14
C PHE A 29 12.78 10.88 -10.23
N SER A 30 12.57 11.88 -11.09
CA SER A 30 13.54 12.31 -12.10
C SER A 30 14.91 12.69 -11.54
N SER A 31 15.01 13.12 -10.26
CA SER A 31 16.29 13.47 -9.62
C SER A 31 17.12 12.25 -9.21
N VAL A 32 16.54 11.04 -9.22
CA VAL A 32 17.20 9.79 -8.84
C VAL A 32 17.10 8.69 -9.90
N SER A 33 16.33 8.88 -10.98
CA SER A 33 16.02 7.86 -11.99
C SER A 33 17.26 7.21 -12.65
N SER A 34 18.38 7.95 -12.75
CA SER A 34 19.65 7.47 -13.28
C SER A 34 20.49 6.65 -12.28
N LYS A 35 20.09 6.58 -11.00
CA LYS A 35 20.85 5.88 -9.96
C LYS A 35 20.83 4.37 -10.22
N PRO A 36 21.98 3.72 -10.44
CA PRO A 36 22.04 2.26 -10.57
C PRO A 36 21.86 1.61 -9.19
N LEU A 37 20.93 0.67 -9.11
CA LEU A 37 20.72 -0.19 -7.94
C LEU A 37 21.03 -1.64 -8.33
N VAL A 38 21.51 -2.44 -7.37
CA VAL A 38 21.63 -3.90 -7.52
C VAL A 38 20.31 -4.52 -7.06
N LEU A 39 19.54 -5.08 -8.00
CA LEU A 39 18.20 -5.62 -7.76
C LEU A 39 18.21 -7.15 -7.84
N PHE A 40 17.52 -7.80 -6.91
CA PHE A 40 17.25 -9.25 -6.89
C PHE A 40 15.73 -9.46 -6.89
N GLY A 41 15.13 -9.41 -8.08
CA GLY A 41 13.68 -9.54 -8.25
C GLY A 41 13.17 -10.95 -7.92
N ARG A 42 11.85 -11.10 -7.82
CA ARG A 42 11.17 -12.37 -7.51
C ARG A 42 11.54 -13.50 -8.47
N ASP A 43 11.46 -13.24 -9.78
CA ASP A 43 11.77 -14.24 -10.82
C ASP A 43 13.25 -14.64 -10.83
N ASP A 44 14.16 -13.72 -10.52
CA ASP A 44 15.59 -14.02 -10.43
C ASP A 44 15.93 -14.84 -9.18
N GLN A 45 15.20 -14.65 -8.07
CA GLN A 45 15.32 -15.48 -6.87
C GLN A 45 14.87 -16.93 -7.13
N LEU A 46 13.75 -17.11 -7.85
CA LEU A 46 13.18 -18.42 -8.15
C LEU A 46 13.86 -19.13 -9.34
N GLY A 47 14.47 -18.36 -10.26
CA GLY A 47 15.08 -18.86 -11.49
C GLY A 47 16.60 -18.72 -11.54
N SER A 48 17.09 -17.55 -11.90
CA SER A 48 18.49 -17.36 -12.33
C SER A 48 19.52 -17.40 -11.19
N GLY A 49 19.09 -17.12 -9.96
CA GLY A 49 19.94 -16.92 -8.79
C GLY A 49 20.84 -15.67 -8.86
N LYS A 50 20.61 -14.76 -9.83
CA LYS A 50 21.51 -13.64 -10.14
C LYS A 50 20.84 -12.29 -9.96
N THR A 51 21.56 -11.35 -9.36
CA THR A 51 21.19 -9.93 -9.31
C THR A 51 21.38 -9.26 -10.66
N LYS A 52 20.53 -8.27 -10.97
CA LYS A 52 20.68 -7.33 -12.09
C LYS A 52 21.11 -5.97 -11.56
N THR A 53 21.93 -5.24 -12.31
CA THR A 53 22.28 -3.85 -11.98
C THR A 53 21.72 -2.95 -13.07
N LEU A 54 20.78 -2.07 -12.71
CA LEU A 54 20.12 -1.17 -13.65
C LEU A 54 19.73 0.16 -12.98
N PRO A 55 19.58 1.26 -13.75
CA PRO A 55 19.02 2.50 -13.24
C PRO A 55 17.59 2.29 -12.69
N ILE A 56 17.26 2.91 -11.57
CA ILE A 56 15.92 2.76 -10.97
C ILE A 56 14.79 3.24 -11.89
N GLY A 57 15.05 4.21 -12.78
CA GLY A 57 14.12 4.62 -13.83
C GLY A 57 13.81 3.52 -14.83
N GLU A 58 14.82 2.72 -15.20
CA GLU A 58 14.63 1.54 -16.07
C GLU A 58 13.81 0.47 -15.32
N ALA A 59 14.11 0.22 -14.05
CA ALA A 59 13.40 -0.75 -13.22
C ALA A 59 11.91 -0.40 -13.03
N VAL A 60 11.57 0.88 -12.85
CA VAL A 60 10.17 1.33 -12.80
C VAL A 60 9.51 1.26 -14.19
N SER A 61 10.18 1.74 -15.25
CA SER A 61 9.61 1.74 -16.61
C SER A 61 9.35 0.33 -17.19
N SER A 62 10.07 -0.68 -16.70
CA SER A 62 9.89 -2.09 -17.07
C SER A 62 8.91 -2.85 -16.18
N GLY A 63 8.37 -2.21 -15.13
CA GLY A 63 7.47 -2.84 -14.16
C GLY A 63 8.14 -3.77 -13.15
N LEU A 64 9.49 -3.82 -13.10
CA LEU A 64 10.22 -4.58 -12.08
C LEU A 64 10.02 -3.99 -10.68
N VAL A 65 10.03 -2.65 -10.57
CA VAL A 65 9.66 -1.91 -9.36
C VAL A 65 8.32 -1.23 -9.63
N ASN A 66 7.32 -1.47 -8.78
CA ASN A 66 5.92 -1.20 -9.11
C ASN A 66 5.58 0.27 -9.45
N ASN A 67 6.24 1.25 -8.82
CA ASN A 67 5.95 2.68 -9.04
C ASN A 67 7.13 3.61 -8.71
N GLU A 68 7.02 4.87 -9.17
CA GLU A 68 8.02 5.91 -8.96
C GLU A 68 8.24 6.25 -7.48
N THR A 69 7.20 6.21 -6.65
CA THR A 69 7.33 6.54 -5.21
C THR A 69 8.19 5.52 -4.48
N LEU A 70 7.90 4.22 -4.68
CA LEU A 70 8.72 3.12 -4.15
C LEU A 70 10.16 3.20 -4.68
N GLY A 71 10.33 3.37 -5.99
CA GLY A 71 11.65 3.53 -6.62
C GLY A 71 12.42 4.76 -6.11
N TYR A 72 11.74 5.88 -5.87
CA TYR A 72 12.34 7.07 -5.28
C TYR A 72 12.92 6.78 -3.90
N PHE A 73 12.14 6.15 -3.01
CA PHE A 73 12.63 5.81 -1.67
C PHE A 73 13.77 4.80 -1.69
N MET A 74 13.70 3.74 -2.50
CA MET A 74 14.82 2.79 -2.69
C MET A 74 16.12 3.53 -3.08
N ALA A 75 16.06 4.39 -4.10
CA ALA A 75 17.23 5.12 -4.58
C ALA A 75 17.74 6.15 -3.56
N ARG A 76 16.84 6.83 -2.84
CA ARG A 76 17.20 7.75 -1.74
C ARG A 76 17.84 7.01 -0.57
N THR A 77 17.39 5.81 -0.24
CA THR A 77 18.01 4.95 0.77
C THR A 77 19.42 4.53 0.36
N GLN A 78 19.65 4.11 -0.89
CA GLN A 78 21.01 3.78 -1.33
C GLN A 78 21.93 5.01 -1.30
N LEU A 79 21.46 6.18 -1.75
CA LEU A 79 22.21 7.43 -1.65
C LEU A 79 22.56 7.81 -0.20
N PHE A 80 21.68 7.50 0.76
CA PHE A 80 21.97 7.68 2.19
C PHE A 80 23.05 6.71 2.68
N MET A 81 22.97 5.42 2.32
CA MET A 81 23.99 4.42 2.71
C MET A 81 25.38 4.75 2.17
N GLU A 82 25.46 5.16 0.90
CA GLU A 82 26.71 5.60 0.28
C GLU A 82 27.27 6.85 0.99
N ARG A 83 26.40 7.80 1.36
CA ARG A 83 26.78 9.04 2.07
C ARG A 83 27.33 8.78 3.47
N ILE A 84 26.87 7.75 4.18
CA ILE A 84 27.40 7.38 5.50
C ILE A 84 28.67 6.51 5.43
N GLY A 85 29.13 6.12 4.23
CA GLY A 85 30.37 5.38 4.02
C GLY A 85 30.20 3.87 3.80
N MET A 86 28.99 3.39 3.51
CA MET A 86 28.73 1.98 3.22
C MET A 86 29.24 1.61 1.82
N ASP A 87 29.99 0.50 1.69
CA ASP A 87 30.46 -0.03 0.39
C ASP A 87 29.30 -0.37 -0.56
N PRO A 88 29.16 0.30 -1.73
CA PRO A 88 28.10 0.03 -2.70
C PRO A 88 28.08 -1.40 -3.23
N ASN A 89 29.23 -2.07 -3.30
CA ASN A 89 29.36 -3.46 -3.80
C ASN A 89 28.78 -4.49 -2.82
N ARG A 90 28.44 -4.06 -1.61
CA ARG A 90 27.87 -4.86 -0.52
C ARG A 90 26.41 -4.50 -0.24
N LEU A 91 25.76 -3.77 -1.16
CA LEU A 91 24.34 -3.42 -1.13
C LEU A 91 23.58 -4.17 -2.21
N ARG A 92 22.36 -4.63 -1.91
CA ARG A 92 21.36 -5.05 -2.91
C ARG A 92 19.95 -4.82 -2.38
N PHE A 93 19.00 -4.58 -3.27
CA PHE A 93 17.58 -4.65 -2.96
C PHE A 93 17.07 -6.04 -3.35
N ARG A 94 16.43 -6.74 -2.42
CA ARG A 94 15.78 -8.04 -2.64
C ARG A 94 14.27 -7.85 -2.60
N GLN A 95 13.57 -8.27 -3.65
CA GLN A 95 12.11 -8.22 -3.67
C GLN A 95 11.53 -9.35 -2.82
N HIS A 96 10.40 -9.12 -2.15
CA HIS A 96 9.69 -10.19 -1.45
C HIS A 96 9.07 -11.18 -2.44
N LEU A 97 9.14 -12.47 -2.11
CA LEU A 97 8.35 -13.50 -2.78
C LEU A 97 6.86 -13.37 -2.38
N GLU A 98 5.95 -13.87 -3.20
CA GLU A 98 4.50 -13.84 -2.92
C GLU A 98 4.12 -14.52 -1.59
N THR A 99 4.91 -15.52 -1.18
CA THR A 99 4.75 -16.20 0.12
C THR A 99 5.30 -15.44 1.32
N GLU A 100 6.08 -14.38 1.08
CA GLU A 100 6.66 -13.49 2.12
C GLU A 100 5.87 -12.19 2.27
N MET A 101 5.18 -11.76 1.20
CA MET A 101 4.37 -10.54 1.21
C MET A 101 3.22 -10.63 2.22
N ALA A 102 2.99 -9.54 2.95
CA ALA A 102 1.73 -9.35 3.65
C ALA A 102 0.57 -9.32 2.65
N HIS A 103 -0.59 -9.85 3.04
CA HIS A 103 -1.78 -9.98 2.18
C HIS A 103 -2.34 -8.64 1.65
N TYR A 104 -1.86 -7.51 2.19
CA TYR A 104 -2.20 -6.13 1.81
C TYR A 104 -1.05 -5.39 1.08
N ALA A 105 0.12 -6.00 0.90
CA ALA A 105 1.25 -5.37 0.21
C ALA A 105 1.10 -5.52 -1.32
N CYS A 106 1.41 -4.47 -2.07
CA CYS A 106 1.43 -4.49 -3.53
C CYS A 106 2.82 -4.88 -4.08
N ASP A 107 3.89 -4.37 -3.47
CA ASP A 107 5.28 -4.70 -3.76
C ASP A 107 6.12 -4.45 -2.50
N CYS A 108 7.27 -5.11 -2.35
CA CYS A 108 8.14 -4.91 -1.18
C CYS A 108 9.60 -5.24 -1.50
N TRP A 109 10.51 -4.35 -1.11
CA TRP A 109 11.95 -4.48 -1.38
C TRP A 109 12.80 -4.22 -0.13
N ASP A 110 13.53 -5.24 0.31
CA ASP A 110 14.50 -5.12 1.39
C ASP A 110 15.84 -4.64 0.84
N LEU A 111 16.36 -3.52 1.35
CA LEU A 111 17.80 -3.26 1.26
C LEU A 111 18.53 -4.24 2.18
N GLU A 112 19.20 -5.20 1.57
CA GLU A 112 20.11 -6.11 2.25
C GLU A 112 21.54 -5.61 2.15
N ILE A 113 22.24 -5.66 3.29
CA ILE A 113 23.66 -5.31 3.38
C ILE A 113 24.45 -6.58 3.65
N LYS A 114 25.48 -6.83 2.84
CA LYS A 114 26.35 -8.01 2.96
C LYS A 114 27.32 -7.81 4.12
N SER A 115 27.18 -8.60 5.17
CA SER A 115 28.05 -8.67 6.34
C SER A 115 28.81 -10.01 6.40
N SER A 116 29.63 -10.20 7.44
CA SER A 116 30.23 -11.47 7.85
C SER A 116 29.18 -12.55 8.19
N TYR A 117 27.93 -12.16 8.48
CA TYR A 117 26.78 -13.05 8.66
C TYR A 117 26.03 -13.34 7.35
N GLY A 118 26.54 -12.88 6.20
CA GLY A 118 25.86 -12.95 4.91
C GLY A 118 25.03 -11.70 4.61
N TRP A 119 24.08 -11.82 3.69
CA TRP A 119 23.12 -10.75 3.39
C TRP A 119 22.11 -10.61 4.52
N VAL A 120 21.93 -9.39 5.02
CA VAL A 120 21.01 -9.09 6.12
C VAL A 120 20.17 -7.88 5.75
N GLU A 121 18.85 -8.04 5.78
CA GLU A 121 17.87 -6.95 5.67
C GLU A 121 18.20 -5.85 6.69
N CYS A 122 18.29 -4.61 6.24
CA CYS A 122 18.60 -3.43 7.06
C CYS A 122 17.63 -2.28 6.86
N VAL A 123 16.93 -2.21 5.71
CA VAL A 123 15.82 -1.28 5.47
C VAL A 123 14.75 -1.98 4.63
N GLY A 124 13.55 -2.17 5.17
CA GLY A 124 12.39 -2.62 4.38
C GLY A 124 11.78 -1.43 3.62
N HIS A 125 11.34 -1.64 2.38
CA HIS A 125 10.56 -0.66 1.60
C HIS A 125 9.27 -1.34 1.13
N ALA A 126 8.19 -1.15 1.88
CA ALA A 126 6.91 -1.79 1.60
C ALA A 126 5.95 -0.80 0.91
N ASP A 127 5.36 -1.21 -0.21
CA ASP A 127 4.15 -0.58 -0.75
C ASP A 127 2.94 -1.29 -0.15
N ARG A 128 2.39 -0.72 0.93
CA ARG A 128 1.27 -1.28 1.69
C ARG A 128 -0.02 -0.57 1.30
N SER A 129 -1.08 -1.34 1.05
CA SER A 129 -2.42 -0.79 1.07
C SER A 129 -2.78 -0.34 2.49
N CYS A 130 -3.89 0.37 2.61
CA CYS A 130 -4.22 1.24 3.74
C CYS A 130 -4.71 0.50 5.00
N TYR A 131 -4.36 -0.78 5.16
CA TYR A 131 -4.93 -1.70 6.15
C TYR A 131 -4.99 -1.09 7.55
N ASP A 132 -3.91 -0.45 8.01
CA ASP A 132 -3.86 0.20 9.32
C ASP A 132 -4.86 1.37 9.45
N LEU A 133 -5.03 2.18 8.40
CA LEU A 133 -5.99 3.29 8.39
C LEU A 133 -7.43 2.80 8.34
N ASP A 134 -7.71 1.77 7.56
CA ASP A 134 -9.04 1.17 7.46
C ASP A 134 -9.44 0.50 8.79
N VAL A 135 -8.57 -0.34 9.36
CA VAL A 135 -8.80 -1.00 10.66
C VAL A 135 -8.92 0.03 11.80
N HIS A 136 -8.07 1.05 11.86
CA HIS A 136 -8.21 2.11 12.86
C HIS A 136 -9.49 2.92 12.65
N GLY A 137 -9.89 3.21 11.41
CA GLY A 137 -11.12 3.90 11.08
C GLY A 137 -12.38 3.10 11.48
N GLU A 138 -12.38 1.80 11.21
CA GLU A 138 -13.44 0.87 11.58
C GLU A 138 -13.59 0.74 13.11
N VAL A 139 -12.50 0.64 13.85
CA VAL A 139 -12.54 0.48 15.32
C VAL A 139 -12.90 1.80 16.02
N THR A 140 -12.31 2.91 15.59
CA THR A 140 -12.55 4.23 16.22
C THR A 140 -13.80 4.95 15.71
N LYS A 141 -14.45 4.42 14.66
CA LYS A 141 -15.57 5.04 13.93
C LYS A 141 -15.25 6.46 13.42
N THR A 142 -13.97 6.72 13.12
CA THR A 142 -13.45 8.00 12.62
C THR A 142 -12.80 7.79 11.25
N PRO A 143 -13.37 8.30 10.14
CA PRO A 143 -12.83 8.08 8.81
C PRO A 143 -11.43 8.65 8.60
N MET A 144 -10.46 7.80 8.22
CA MET A 144 -9.06 8.16 7.96
C MET A 144 -8.82 8.43 6.46
N LEU A 145 -9.54 9.41 5.92
CA LEU A 145 -9.61 9.67 4.47
C LEU A 145 -8.83 10.91 4.04
N ALA A 146 -8.16 10.81 2.89
CA ALA A 146 -7.67 11.96 2.14
C ALA A 146 -8.77 12.56 1.26
N THR A 147 -8.56 13.77 0.75
CA THR A 147 -9.48 14.43 -0.20
C THR A 147 -8.69 15.14 -1.30
N LEU A 148 -8.78 14.62 -2.52
CA LEU A 148 -8.23 15.23 -3.72
C LEU A 148 -9.25 16.20 -4.32
N LYS A 149 -8.88 17.47 -4.46
CA LYS A 149 -9.68 18.44 -5.22
C LYS A 149 -9.40 18.30 -6.70
N LEU A 150 -10.44 18.34 -7.52
CA LEU A 150 -10.34 18.24 -8.96
C LEU A 150 -10.36 19.62 -9.61
N ASP A 151 -9.39 19.92 -10.48
CA ASP A 151 -9.34 21.16 -11.26
C ASP A 151 -10.58 21.36 -12.15
N LYS A 152 -11.17 20.24 -12.59
CA LYS A 152 -12.42 20.18 -13.36
C LYS A 152 -13.30 19.10 -12.75
N PRO A 153 -14.60 19.35 -12.50
CA PRO A 153 -15.46 18.34 -11.90
C PRO A 153 -15.59 17.12 -12.80
N LYS A 154 -15.47 15.93 -12.21
CA LYS A 154 -15.59 14.63 -12.87
C LYS A 154 -17.04 14.16 -12.79
N GLU A 155 -17.55 13.59 -13.87
CA GLU A 155 -18.81 12.86 -13.83
C GLU A 155 -18.56 11.45 -13.30
N VAL A 156 -19.24 11.06 -12.22
CA VAL A 156 -19.20 9.72 -11.65
C VAL A 156 -20.59 9.08 -11.69
N GLU A 157 -20.62 7.77 -11.92
CA GLU A 157 -21.85 6.99 -11.87
C GLU A 157 -22.11 6.53 -10.43
N VAL A 158 -23.34 6.75 -9.95
CA VAL A 158 -23.75 6.50 -8.55
C VAL A 158 -25.09 5.78 -8.53
N ALA A 159 -25.37 5.03 -7.46
CA ALA A 159 -26.68 4.43 -7.23
C ALA A 159 -27.55 5.40 -6.39
N LYS A 160 -28.57 6.02 -7.01
CA LYS A 160 -29.57 6.78 -6.24
C LYS A 160 -30.52 5.80 -5.56
N LEU A 161 -30.27 5.55 -4.28
CA LEU A 161 -31.07 4.63 -3.46
C LEU A 161 -32.32 5.30 -2.90
N LYS A 162 -33.38 4.51 -2.75
CA LYS A 162 -34.62 4.86 -2.06
C LYS A 162 -35.11 3.63 -1.28
N PHE A 163 -35.08 3.76 0.04
CA PHE A 163 -35.42 2.69 0.97
C PHE A 163 -36.91 2.66 1.35
N ASP A 164 -37.48 1.47 1.48
CA ASP A 164 -38.71 1.29 2.24
C ASP A 164 -38.39 1.30 3.74
N ARG A 165 -38.61 2.45 4.38
CA ARG A 165 -38.34 2.63 5.80
C ARG A 165 -39.19 1.76 6.72
N LYS A 166 -40.36 1.27 6.27
CA LYS A 166 -41.23 0.39 7.08
C LYS A 166 -40.71 -1.04 7.05
N LEU A 167 -40.30 -1.55 5.89
CA LEU A 167 -39.71 -2.88 5.74
C LEU A 167 -38.37 -2.97 6.47
N LEU A 168 -37.46 -2.01 6.25
CA LEU A 168 -36.20 -1.93 6.99
C LEU A 168 -36.42 -1.83 8.51
N GLY A 169 -37.35 -0.99 8.97
CA GLY A 169 -37.63 -0.83 10.39
C GLY A 169 -38.26 -2.08 11.03
N LYS A 170 -39.06 -2.85 10.27
CA LYS A 170 -39.62 -4.13 10.72
C LYS A 170 -38.55 -5.23 10.79
N ALA A 171 -37.62 -5.26 9.83
CA ALA A 171 -36.55 -6.26 9.76
C ALA A 171 -35.43 -5.99 10.78
N PHE A 172 -34.87 -4.78 10.80
CA PHE A 172 -33.63 -4.45 11.50
C PHE A 172 -33.82 -3.58 12.76
N ARG A 173 -35.02 -3.02 12.98
CA ARG A 173 -35.35 -2.21 14.16
C ARG A 173 -34.35 -1.07 14.39
N GLN A 174 -33.51 -1.17 15.43
CA GLN A 174 -32.49 -0.19 15.79
C GLN A 174 -31.35 -0.13 14.76
N ASP A 175 -31.04 -1.25 14.13
CA ASP A 175 -29.93 -1.42 13.19
C ASP A 175 -30.30 -0.94 11.76
N GLN A 176 -31.55 -0.51 11.54
CA GLN A 176 -32.01 0.07 10.28
C GLN A 176 -31.08 1.18 9.76
N ARG A 177 -30.51 2.00 10.65
CA ARG A 177 -29.59 3.09 10.29
C ARG A 177 -28.23 2.57 9.82
N VAL A 178 -27.76 1.46 10.38
CA VAL A 178 -26.50 0.81 10.00
C VAL A 178 -26.66 0.27 8.58
N VAL A 179 -27.70 -0.54 8.35
CA VAL A 179 -28.00 -1.13 7.03
C VAL A 179 -28.22 -0.06 5.96
N SER A 180 -28.99 1.00 6.25
CA SER A 180 -29.17 2.09 5.28
C SER A 180 -27.88 2.86 4.99
N GLY A 181 -27.04 3.08 6.02
CA GLY A 181 -25.76 3.78 5.87
C GLY A 181 -24.74 2.98 5.06
N ALA A 182 -24.66 1.67 5.29
CA ALA A 182 -23.80 0.77 4.51
C ALA A 182 -24.23 0.70 3.03
N LEU A 183 -25.53 0.63 2.76
CA LEU A 183 -26.08 0.71 1.41
C LEU A 183 -25.82 2.09 0.76
N GLU A 184 -26.01 3.20 1.50
CA GLU A 184 -25.71 4.56 1.02
C GLU A 184 -24.23 4.74 0.67
N ALA A 185 -23.32 4.18 1.48
CA ALA A 185 -21.87 4.22 1.24
C ALA A 185 -21.49 3.48 -0.06
N LEU A 186 -21.97 2.24 -0.24
CA LEU A 186 -21.79 1.51 -1.51
C LEU A 186 -22.41 2.27 -2.69
N GLY A 187 -23.54 2.96 -2.47
CA GLY A 187 -24.22 3.74 -3.50
C GLY A 187 -23.47 5.00 -3.97
N GLU A 188 -22.40 5.43 -3.28
CA GLU A 188 -21.58 6.58 -3.71
C GLU A 188 -20.79 6.31 -5.00
N ASN A 189 -20.57 5.04 -5.36
CA ASN A 189 -19.91 4.60 -6.58
C ASN A 189 -20.66 3.41 -7.20
N TRP A 190 -21.06 3.51 -8.47
CA TRP A 190 -21.81 2.43 -9.13
C TRP A 190 -21.05 1.09 -9.15
N ALA A 191 -19.72 1.10 -9.29
CA ALA A 191 -18.94 -0.14 -9.35
C ALA A 191 -19.02 -0.96 -8.06
N ASP A 192 -19.12 -0.30 -6.91
CA ASP A 192 -19.20 -0.95 -5.60
C ASP A 192 -20.63 -1.43 -5.29
N PHE A 193 -21.64 -0.72 -5.81
CA PHE A 193 -23.05 -1.11 -5.69
C PHE A 193 -23.51 -2.16 -6.74
N GLU A 194 -22.86 -2.25 -7.90
CA GLU A 194 -23.29 -3.13 -9.00
C GLU A 194 -23.39 -4.63 -8.62
N PRO A 195 -22.45 -5.23 -7.85
CA PRO A 195 -22.61 -6.59 -7.34
C PRO A 195 -23.86 -6.76 -6.45
N VAL A 196 -24.15 -5.77 -5.61
CA VAL A 196 -25.32 -5.75 -4.71
C VAL A 196 -26.61 -5.62 -5.51
N ALA A 197 -26.65 -4.72 -6.50
CA ALA A 197 -27.77 -4.56 -7.42
C ALA A 197 -28.09 -5.86 -8.17
N ASN A 198 -27.06 -6.51 -8.72
CA ASN A 198 -27.19 -7.77 -9.46
C ASN A 198 -27.77 -8.88 -8.58
N ALA A 199 -27.21 -9.10 -7.37
CA ALA A 199 -27.71 -10.11 -6.43
C ALA A 199 -29.17 -9.85 -6.00
N LEU A 200 -29.51 -8.59 -5.71
CA LEU A 200 -30.90 -8.21 -5.41
C LEU A 200 -31.84 -8.41 -6.61
N GLU A 201 -31.34 -8.32 -7.85
CA GLU A 201 -32.14 -8.59 -9.05
C GLU A 201 -32.34 -10.07 -9.35
N THR A 202 -31.29 -10.90 -9.21
CA THR A 202 -31.28 -12.33 -9.57
C THR A 202 -31.76 -13.24 -8.44
N GLU A 203 -31.31 -13.02 -7.20
CA GLU A 203 -31.58 -13.84 -6.02
C GLU A 203 -32.68 -13.24 -5.14
N GLY A 204 -33.02 -11.97 -5.36
CA GLY A 204 -34.01 -11.23 -4.56
C GLY A 204 -33.49 -10.77 -3.20
N LYS A 205 -32.25 -11.13 -2.83
CA LYS A 205 -31.60 -10.80 -1.57
C LYS A 205 -30.07 -10.77 -1.68
N THR A 206 -29.41 -10.17 -0.70
CA THR A 206 -27.95 -10.14 -0.57
C THR A 206 -27.55 -9.82 0.88
N THR A 207 -26.26 -9.93 1.22
CA THR A 207 -25.75 -9.58 2.55
C THR A 207 -24.93 -8.30 2.50
N VAL A 208 -25.26 -7.33 3.35
CA VAL A 208 -24.52 -6.05 3.49
C VAL A 208 -24.25 -5.80 4.97
N ASP A 209 -22.98 -5.60 5.33
CA ASP A 209 -22.51 -5.41 6.73
C ASP A 209 -23.02 -6.49 7.70
N GLY A 210 -23.12 -7.75 7.22
CA GLY A 210 -23.65 -8.88 7.98
C GLY A 210 -25.18 -9.00 8.04
N PHE A 211 -25.93 -8.08 7.44
CA PHE A 211 -27.40 -8.09 7.40
C PHE A 211 -27.95 -8.58 6.06
N GLU A 212 -28.95 -9.48 6.07
CA GLU A 212 -29.64 -9.94 4.85
C GLU A 212 -30.67 -8.89 4.39
N VAL A 213 -30.37 -8.22 3.28
CA VAL A 213 -31.22 -7.21 2.63
C VAL A 213 -31.98 -7.84 1.47
N THR A 214 -33.30 -7.58 1.36
CA THR A 214 -34.12 -8.05 0.24
C THR A 214 -34.47 -6.94 -0.75
N LYS A 215 -34.79 -7.33 -1.99
CA LYS A 215 -35.12 -6.41 -3.11
C LYS A 215 -36.22 -5.40 -2.77
N ASP A 216 -37.20 -5.81 -1.98
CA ASP A 216 -38.33 -4.94 -1.59
C ASP A 216 -37.92 -3.82 -0.62
N MET A 217 -36.78 -3.96 0.07
CA MET A 217 -36.31 -2.98 1.06
C MET A 217 -35.64 -1.76 0.42
N VAL A 218 -35.08 -1.90 -0.79
CA VAL A 218 -34.32 -0.85 -1.47
C VAL A 218 -34.61 -0.85 -2.97
N THR A 219 -34.96 0.32 -3.49
CA THR A 219 -35.02 0.58 -4.93
C THR A 219 -33.88 1.51 -5.32
N TRP A 220 -33.28 1.28 -6.48
CA TRP A 220 -32.13 2.06 -6.95
C TRP A 220 -32.32 2.56 -8.38
N LYS A 221 -31.60 3.62 -8.73
CA LYS A 221 -31.45 4.07 -10.11
C LYS A 221 -30.01 4.48 -10.35
N LYS A 222 -29.36 3.88 -11.34
CA LYS A 222 -28.07 4.33 -11.87
C LYS A 222 -28.21 5.77 -12.37
N ALA A 223 -27.38 6.66 -11.84
CA ALA A 223 -27.43 8.09 -12.13
C ALA A 223 -26.01 8.67 -12.24
N LYS A 224 -25.88 9.82 -12.90
CA LYS A 224 -24.63 10.57 -12.98
C LYS A 224 -24.63 11.71 -11.96
N LYS A 225 -23.49 11.94 -11.32
CA LYS A 225 -23.24 13.01 -10.34
C LYS A 225 -21.94 13.71 -10.73
N MET A 226 -21.95 15.05 -10.75
CA MET A 226 -20.71 15.82 -10.85
C MET A 226 -20.08 15.91 -9.47
N VAL A 227 -18.81 15.53 -9.36
CA VAL A 227 -18.00 15.67 -8.13
C VAL A 227 -16.83 16.62 -8.38
N HIS A 228 -16.57 17.50 -7.41
CA HIS A 228 -15.45 18.44 -7.42
C HIS A 228 -14.27 17.95 -6.57
N GLU A 229 -14.50 16.92 -5.74
CA GLU A 229 -13.52 16.35 -4.83
C GLU A 229 -13.71 14.83 -4.82
N ILE A 230 -12.61 14.07 -4.73
CA ILE A 230 -12.59 12.61 -4.57
C ILE A 230 -12.03 12.32 -3.18
N LYS A 231 -12.69 11.44 -2.42
CA LYS A 231 -12.20 10.90 -1.15
C LYS A 231 -11.66 9.51 -1.37
N PHE A 232 -10.59 9.17 -0.68
CA PHE A 232 -9.92 7.86 -0.75
C PHE A 232 -9.14 7.59 0.54
N THR A 233 -8.89 6.32 0.86
CA THR A 233 -7.98 5.94 1.95
C THR A 233 -6.54 5.80 1.40
N PRO A 234 -5.51 6.36 2.07
CA PRO A 234 -4.09 6.00 1.86
C PRO A 234 -3.64 6.12 0.40
N SER A 235 -2.83 5.23 -0.17
CA SER A 235 -2.00 4.13 0.35
C SER A 235 -0.71 4.60 1.05
N VAL A 236 0.16 3.68 1.47
CA VAL A 236 1.40 4.01 2.21
C VAL A 236 2.62 3.34 1.58
N ILE A 237 3.65 4.13 1.27
CA ILE A 237 5.01 3.62 1.04
C ILE A 237 5.79 3.79 2.35
N GLU A 238 6.27 2.67 2.92
CA GLU A 238 6.96 2.63 4.21
C GLU A 238 8.42 2.16 4.06
N PRO A 239 9.38 3.09 4.11
CA PRO A 239 10.78 2.81 4.41
C PRO A 239 11.01 2.67 5.92
N SER A 240 11.27 1.45 6.41
CA SER A 240 11.58 1.16 7.82
C SER A 240 13.04 0.76 8.00
N PHE A 241 13.81 1.55 8.76
CA PHE A 241 15.27 1.48 8.89
C PHE A 241 15.70 0.81 10.21
N GLY A 242 16.33 -0.36 10.12
CA GLY A 242 16.92 -1.07 11.26
C GLY A 242 18.28 -0.45 11.68
N MET A 243 18.25 0.67 12.40
CA MET A 243 19.44 1.48 12.72
C MET A 243 20.59 0.69 13.36
N GLY A 244 20.29 -0.28 14.23
CA GLY A 244 21.29 -1.15 14.84
C GLY A 244 22.00 -2.08 13.85
N ARG A 245 21.30 -2.55 12.81
CA ARG A 245 21.87 -3.37 11.73
C ARG A 245 22.69 -2.53 10.77
N ILE A 246 22.20 -1.34 10.42
CA ILE A 246 22.93 -0.35 9.60
C ILE A 246 24.26 0.01 10.28
N LEU A 247 24.24 0.33 11.58
CA LEU A 247 25.45 0.64 12.35
C LEU A 247 26.42 -0.55 12.39
N TYR A 248 25.93 -1.77 12.64
CA TYR A 248 26.77 -2.97 12.65
C TYR A 248 27.47 -3.18 11.30
N SER A 249 26.71 -3.12 10.19
CA SER A 249 27.26 -3.28 8.85
C SER A 249 28.25 -2.17 8.50
N LEU A 250 27.98 -0.91 8.88
CA LEU A 250 28.92 0.20 8.65
C LEU A 250 30.24 0.00 9.41
N LEU A 251 30.18 -0.43 10.68
CA LEU A 251 31.38 -0.77 11.45
C LEU A 251 32.18 -1.88 10.77
N GLU A 252 31.53 -2.90 10.22
CA GLU A 252 32.21 -3.99 9.51
C GLU A 252 32.80 -3.55 8.16
N HIS A 253 32.12 -2.67 7.43
CA HIS A 253 32.59 -2.16 6.13
C HIS A 253 33.76 -1.18 6.29
N CYS A 254 33.82 -0.43 7.39
CA CYS A 254 34.87 0.55 7.68
C CYS A 254 36.00 0.00 8.58
N PHE A 255 35.89 -1.21 9.12
CA PHE A 255 36.94 -1.79 9.97
C PHE A 255 38.18 -2.17 9.15
N TYR A 256 39.34 -1.65 9.57
CA TYR A 256 40.64 -2.04 9.04
C TYR A 256 41.68 -2.08 10.15
N THR A 257 42.71 -2.91 9.97
CA THR A 257 43.92 -2.93 10.79
C THR A 257 45.11 -2.44 9.96
N ARG A 258 46.08 -1.81 10.62
CA ARG A 258 47.33 -1.31 9.99
C ARG A 258 48.47 -2.30 10.16
#